data_AF-A0A7Y5QLW8-F1
#
_entry.id   AF-A0A7Y5QLW8-F1
#
_cell.length_a   1.000
_cell.length_b   1.000
_cell.length_c   1.000
_cell.angle_alpha   90.00
_cell.angle_beta   90.00
_cell.angle_gamma   90.00
#
_symmetry.space_group_name_H-M   'P 1'
#
loop_
_entity.id
_entity.type
_entity.pdbx_description
1 polymer ?
#
loop_
_entity_poly.entity_id
_entity_poly.type
_entity_poly.pdbx_seq_one_letter_code
_entity_poly.pdbx_strand_id
1 'polypeptide(L)'
;MDEVPPDAPEGSYTYTLVKSGPDVPAEEVETPAASVEVMILWDASVLHVSHLTPPRSFYVGEEEGKTFKCDYFIPSEKLGTTRAPIVIADRGGSVAVVLLPRATGTIEIAGQPKITVQQAIETGRAQPCAELSGAYQVPLPSGSKAKIELDGITFQVSAVNAGRVVAGHVQVDTQGLLYTGLSMAVHLGLLAAMAFFMPPLGSTDEDGVSADQQYLIQQYLQAAAEKEMEEKETEQVAENNADNKEGGTGTRAKGEEGSMGDPNSKKSGNRYGVQGPADNPDPHIARQAALRDAAEFGMIGLLNSGAGGDPNAP
;
A
#
# COMPACT_ATOMS: atom_id res chain seq x y z
N MET A 1 -21.21 6.30 -28.37
CA MET A 1 -20.02 6.65 -27.56
C MET A 1 -20.32 8.02 -27.02
N ASP A 2 -20.64 8.08 -25.74
CA ASP A 2 -21.14 9.30 -25.15
C ASP A 2 -19.94 10.11 -24.70
N GLU A 3 -19.60 11.11 -25.51
CA GLU A 3 -18.58 12.09 -25.20
C GLU A 3 -19.01 12.85 -23.95
N VAL A 4 -18.15 12.88 -22.93
CA VAL A 4 -18.43 13.58 -21.68
C VAL A 4 -18.54 15.08 -22.00
N PRO A 5 -19.65 15.75 -21.62
CA PRO A 5 -19.78 17.18 -21.83
C PRO A 5 -18.61 17.94 -21.18
N PRO A 6 -18.09 19.01 -21.82
CA PRO A 6 -16.94 19.75 -21.30
C PRO A 6 -17.21 20.45 -19.96
N ASP A 7 -18.48 20.55 -19.56
CA ASP A 7 -18.99 21.12 -18.31
C ASP A 7 -19.51 20.05 -17.33
N ALA A 8 -19.21 18.78 -17.57
CA ALA A 8 -19.61 17.70 -16.68
C ALA A 8 -19.01 17.89 -15.27
N PRO A 9 -19.83 17.84 -14.20
CA PRO A 9 -19.34 17.96 -12.83
C PRO A 9 -18.25 16.94 -12.51
N GLU A 10 -17.24 17.33 -11.72
CA GLU A 10 -16.24 16.38 -11.22
C GLU A 10 -16.92 15.23 -10.46
N GLY A 11 -16.62 13.98 -10.86
CA GLY A 11 -17.25 12.78 -10.32
C GLY A 11 -18.50 12.30 -11.07
N SER A 12 -18.99 13.02 -12.10
CA SER A 12 -20.09 12.55 -12.95
C SER A 12 -19.64 11.74 -14.17
N TYR A 13 -18.34 11.52 -14.32
CA TYR A 13 -17.74 10.80 -15.44
C TYR A 13 -16.69 9.83 -14.94
N THR A 14 -16.48 8.75 -15.70
CA THR A 14 -15.44 7.76 -15.45
C THR A 14 -14.61 7.57 -16.70
N TYR A 15 -13.38 7.10 -16.51
CA TYR A 15 -12.49 6.75 -17.61
C TYR A 15 -12.59 5.26 -17.86
N THR A 16 -12.73 4.87 -19.13
CA THR A 16 -12.63 3.49 -19.57
C THR A 16 -11.60 3.38 -20.67
N LEU A 17 -10.90 2.26 -20.73
CA LEU A 17 -10.00 1.98 -21.85
C LEU A 17 -10.84 1.73 -23.09
N VAL A 18 -10.65 2.56 -24.11
CA VAL A 18 -11.31 2.37 -25.40
C VAL A 18 -10.51 1.34 -26.18
N LYS A 19 -11.14 0.22 -26.51
CA LYS A 19 -10.55 -0.85 -27.32
C LYS A 19 -10.09 -0.31 -28.67
N SER A 20 -8.78 -0.39 -28.91
CA SER A 20 -8.13 0.03 -30.17
C SER A 20 -7.62 -1.18 -30.94
N GLY A 21 -8.52 -2.01 -31.48
CA GLY A 21 -8.14 -3.19 -32.27
C GLY A 21 -9.21 -4.28 -32.32
N PRO A 22 -9.04 -5.30 -33.18
CA PRO A 22 -9.88 -6.50 -33.17
C PRO A 22 -9.67 -7.30 -31.87
N ASP A 23 -10.61 -8.20 -31.55
CA ASP A 23 -10.42 -9.15 -30.45
C ASP A 23 -9.22 -10.06 -30.72
N VAL A 24 -8.45 -10.33 -29.67
CA VAL A 24 -7.38 -11.33 -29.71
C VAL A 24 -8.05 -12.71 -29.71
N PRO A 25 -7.78 -13.58 -30.68
CA PRO A 25 -8.35 -14.92 -30.70
C PRO A 25 -7.92 -15.71 -29.46
N ALA A 26 -8.87 -16.33 -28.76
CA ALA A 26 -8.60 -17.12 -27.55
C ALA A 26 -7.57 -18.24 -27.80
N GLU A 27 -7.56 -18.84 -29.00
CA GLU A 27 -6.60 -19.89 -29.37
C GLU A 27 -5.12 -19.44 -29.38
N GLU A 28 -4.87 -18.13 -29.53
CA GLU A 28 -3.53 -17.56 -29.47
C GLU A 28 -3.05 -17.40 -28.02
N VAL A 29 -3.98 -17.06 -27.11
CA VAL A 29 -3.66 -16.61 -25.74
C VAL A 29 -4.08 -17.58 -24.64
N GLU A 30 -4.82 -18.64 -24.94
CA GLU A 30 -5.30 -19.63 -23.98
C GLU A 30 -4.77 -21.05 -24.29
N THR A 31 -4.87 -21.90 -23.28
CA THR A 31 -4.65 -23.35 -23.34
C THR A 31 -5.89 -24.06 -22.81
N PRO A 32 -6.18 -25.31 -23.22
CA PRO A 32 -7.37 -26.03 -22.76
C PRO A 32 -7.31 -26.44 -21.27
N ALA A 33 -6.27 -26.07 -20.53
CA ALA A 33 -6.19 -26.33 -19.10
C ALA A 33 -7.23 -25.48 -18.35
N ALA A 34 -7.94 -26.08 -17.39
CA ALA A 34 -8.91 -25.35 -16.59
C ALA A 34 -8.23 -24.33 -15.68
N SER A 35 -8.86 -23.17 -15.52
CA SER A 35 -8.45 -22.10 -14.62
C SER A 35 -9.67 -21.45 -13.98
N VAL A 36 -9.47 -20.85 -12.81
CA VAL A 36 -10.45 -19.94 -12.20
C VAL A 36 -9.81 -18.57 -12.09
N GLU A 37 -10.43 -17.58 -12.70
CA GLU A 37 -10.09 -16.19 -12.49
C GLU A 37 -10.93 -15.65 -11.33
N VAL A 38 -10.27 -14.99 -10.37
CA VAL A 38 -10.89 -14.26 -9.28
C VAL A 38 -10.44 -12.81 -9.37
N MET A 39 -11.39 -11.90 -9.56
CA MET A 39 -11.18 -10.47 -9.47
C MET A 39 -11.88 -9.91 -8.22
N ILE A 40 -11.20 -9.01 -7.52
CA ILE A 40 -11.75 -8.28 -6.39
C ILE A 40 -11.76 -6.81 -6.76
N LEU A 41 -12.92 -6.19 -6.67
CA LEU A 41 -13.13 -4.80 -7.04
C LEU A 41 -13.71 -4.02 -5.87
N TRP A 42 -13.37 -2.75 -5.83
CA TRP A 42 -14.06 -1.74 -5.03
C TRP A 42 -14.63 -0.70 -5.99
N ASP A 43 -15.96 -0.67 -6.09
CA ASP A 43 -16.67 0.05 -7.14
C ASP A 43 -16.16 -0.35 -8.54
N ALA A 44 -15.64 0.59 -9.32
CA ALA A 44 -15.02 0.34 -10.63
C ALA A 44 -13.53 -0.05 -10.57
N SER A 45 -12.89 0.06 -9.40
CA SER A 45 -11.45 -0.16 -9.26
C SER A 45 -11.13 -1.63 -9.00
N VAL A 46 -10.33 -2.24 -9.87
CA VAL A 46 -9.81 -3.60 -9.65
C VAL A 46 -8.70 -3.55 -8.62
N LEU A 47 -8.93 -4.16 -7.46
CA LEU A 47 -7.95 -4.27 -6.38
C LEU A 47 -7.05 -5.50 -6.53
N HIS A 48 -7.58 -6.59 -7.08
CA HIS A 48 -6.85 -7.84 -7.21
C HIS A 48 -7.37 -8.66 -8.39
N VAL A 49 -6.44 -9.36 -9.05
CA VAL A 49 -6.74 -10.39 -10.04
C VAL A 49 -5.85 -11.61 -9.75
N SER A 50 -6.45 -12.78 -9.70
CA SER A 50 -5.74 -14.04 -9.53
C SER A 50 -6.23 -15.07 -10.53
N HIS A 51 -5.30 -15.76 -11.18
CA HIS A 51 -5.58 -16.90 -12.04
C HIS A 51 -5.13 -18.18 -11.34
N LEU A 52 -6.07 -19.07 -11.06
CA LEU A 52 -5.87 -20.31 -10.32
C LEU A 52 -5.79 -21.47 -11.30
N THR A 53 -4.56 -21.76 -11.77
CA THR A 53 -4.25 -22.89 -12.65
C THR A 53 -3.25 -23.84 -11.96
N PRO A 54 -3.63 -25.08 -11.59
CA PRO A 54 -4.98 -25.66 -11.68
C PRO A 54 -5.97 -24.96 -10.72
N PRO A 55 -7.29 -25.17 -10.91
CA PRO A 55 -8.30 -24.63 -10.00
C PRO A 55 -8.05 -25.06 -8.57
N ARG A 56 -8.08 -24.11 -7.64
CA ARG A 56 -7.97 -24.34 -6.20
C ARG A 56 -8.94 -23.43 -5.45
N SER A 57 -9.23 -23.77 -4.20
CA SER A 57 -10.00 -22.89 -3.34
C SER A 57 -9.28 -21.56 -3.13
N PHE A 58 -10.06 -20.49 -3.02
CA PHE A 58 -9.61 -19.11 -2.83
C PHE A 58 -10.29 -18.53 -1.59
N TYR A 59 -9.50 -18.06 -0.63
CA TYR A 59 -9.98 -17.56 0.64
C TYR A 59 -9.64 -16.09 0.82
N VAL A 60 -10.55 -15.34 1.42
CA VAL A 60 -10.32 -13.94 1.80
C VAL A 60 -10.55 -13.75 3.29
N GLY A 61 -9.88 -12.76 3.87
CA GLY A 61 -10.01 -12.44 5.29
C GLY A 61 -8.71 -11.97 5.93
N GLU A 62 -8.71 -11.90 7.24
CA GLU A 62 -7.58 -11.44 8.07
C GLU A 62 -7.00 -12.56 8.94
N GLU A 63 -7.61 -13.75 8.91
CA GLU A 63 -7.14 -14.90 9.67
C GLU A 63 -5.87 -15.50 9.06
N GLU A 64 -4.76 -15.41 9.79
CA GLU A 64 -3.50 -16.05 9.45
C GLU A 64 -3.12 -17.11 10.49
N GLY A 65 -2.73 -18.29 10.01
CA GLY A 65 -2.23 -19.36 10.85
C GLY A 65 -1.24 -20.26 10.11
N LYS A 66 -0.57 -21.16 10.83
CA LYS A 66 0.37 -22.12 10.23
C LYS A 66 -0.30 -23.07 9.22
N THR A 67 -1.61 -23.26 9.34
CA THR A 67 -2.41 -24.24 8.58
C THR A 67 -3.43 -23.58 7.66
N PHE A 68 -3.71 -22.29 7.85
CA PHE A 68 -4.75 -21.55 7.14
C PHE A 68 -4.16 -20.26 6.59
N LYS A 69 -4.39 -20.01 5.32
CA LYS A 69 -3.94 -18.80 4.63
C LYS A 69 -5.12 -18.18 3.89
N CYS A 70 -5.22 -16.86 3.95
CA CYS A 70 -6.05 -16.07 3.04
C CYS A 70 -5.21 -15.65 1.83
N ASP A 71 -5.81 -15.74 0.65
CA ASP A 71 -5.21 -15.31 -0.61
C ASP A 71 -5.24 -13.79 -0.77
N TYR A 72 -6.24 -13.14 -0.19
CA TYR A 72 -6.37 -11.69 -0.18
C TYR A 72 -6.94 -11.18 1.14
N PHE A 73 -6.38 -10.06 1.63
CA PHE A 73 -6.81 -9.44 2.87
C PHE A 73 -8.10 -8.66 2.68
N ILE A 74 -9.13 -8.99 3.47
CA ILE A 74 -10.36 -8.20 3.59
C ILE A 74 -10.73 -8.14 5.07
N PRO A 75 -10.97 -6.93 5.63
CA PRO A 75 -11.32 -6.79 7.04
C PRO A 75 -12.58 -7.56 7.44
N SER A 76 -12.60 -8.10 8.65
CA SER A 76 -13.74 -8.87 9.16
C SER A 76 -15.03 -8.04 9.27
N GLU A 77 -14.95 -6.72 9.41
CA GLU A 77 -16.11 -5.82 9.40
C GLU A 77 -16.85 -5.86 8.05
N LYS A 78 -16.12 -6.03 6.95
CA LYS A 78 -16.67 -6.13 5.60
C LYS A 78 -17.25 -7.52 5.33
N LEU A 79 -16.51 -8.57 5.72
CA LEU A 79 -16.91 -9.95 5.47
C LEU A 79 -18.01 -10.46 6.42
N GLY A 80 -18.05 -9.95 7.65
CA GLY A 80 -18.84 -10.53 8.75
C GLY A 80 -18.23 -11.81 9.34
N THR A 81 -16.99 -12.15 8.97
CA THR A 81 -16.21 -13.29 9.44
C THR A 81 -14.71 -12.98 9.29
N THR A 82 -13.85 -13.65 10.04
CA THR A 82 -12.39 -13.50 9.94
C THR A 82 -11.80 -14.15 8.69
N ARG A 83 -12.51 -15.15 8.14
CA ARG A 83 -12.12 -15.88 6.93
C ARG A 83 -13.35 -16.38 6.18
N ALA A 84 -13.34 -16.23 4.87
CA ALA A 84 -14.42 -16.64 3.98
C ALA A 84 -13.87 -17.32 2.72
N PRO A 85 -14.36 -18.51 2.33
CA PRO A 85 -14.12 -19.04 1.00
C PRO A 85 -14.92 -18.23 -0.02
N ILE A 86 -14.28 -17.82 -1.11
CA ILE A 86 -14.94 -17.24 -2.29
C ILE A 86 -15.09 -18.28 -3.38
N VAL A 87 -14.08 -19.14 -3.53
CA VAL A 87 -14.06 -20.28 -4.44
C VAL A 87 -13.73 -21.52 -3.65
N ILE A 88 -14.47 -22.60 -3.89
CA ILE A 88 -14.16 -23.93 -3.38
C ILE A 88 -13.90 -24.84 -4.59
N ALA A 89 -12.74 -25.48 -4.60
CA ALA A 89 -12.41 -26.49 -5.59
C ALA A 89 -12.29 -27.85 -4.91
N ASP A 90 -12.91 -28.88 -5.49
CA ASP A 90 -12.76 -30.25 -5.01
C ASP A 90 -11.50 -30.92 -5.60
N ARG A 91 -11.17 -32.12 -5.10
CA ARG A 91 -10.03 -32.90 -5.63
C ARG A 91 -10.27 -33.40 -7.07
N GLY A 92 -11.50 -33.36 -7.55
CA GLY A 92 -11.88 -33.73 -8.91
C GLY A 92 -11.77 -32.58 -9.92
N GLY A 93 -11.43 -31.38 -9.47
CA GLY A 93 -11.33 -30.17 -10.30
C GLY A 93 -12.67 -29.47 -10.52
N SER A 94 -13.75 -29.89 -9.87
CA SER A 94 -15.01 -29.16 -9.89
C SER A 94 -14.89 -27.92 -9.03
N VAL A 95 -15.40 -26.81 -9.54
CA VAL A 95 -15.35 -25.51 -8.89
C VAL A 95 -16.75 -25.09 -8.50
N ALA A 96 -16.89 -24.53 -7.31
CA ALA A 96 -18.08 -23.83 -6.86
C ALA A 96 -17.72 -22.43 -6.38
N VAL A 97 -18.58 -21.47 -6.71
CA VAL A 97 -18.50 -20.12 -6.13
C VAL A 97 -19.33 -20.08 -4.86
N VAL A 98 -18.82 -19.41 -3.82
CA VAL A 98 -19.49 -19.26 -2.54
C VAL A 98 -20.23 -17.94 -2.49
N LEU A 99 -21.51 -18.02 -2.17
CA LEU A 99 -22.43 -16.91 -1.95
C LEU A 99 -22.43 -16.58 -0.45
N LEU A 100 -21.66 -15.55 -0.07
CA LEU A 100 -21.53 -15.13 1.31
C LEU A 100 -22.88 -14.65 1.89
N PRO A 101 -23.08 -14.74 3.22
CA PRO A 101 -24.29 -14.22 3.84
C PRO A 101 -24.47 -12.73 3.52
N ARG A 102 -25.69 -12.33 3.14
CA ARG A 102 -26.06 -10.96 2.73
C ARG A 102 -25.46 -10.50 1.39
N ALA A 103 -24.70 -11.33 0.69
CA ALA A 103 -24.17 -10.96 -0.60
C ALA A 103 -25.28 -10.94 -1.67
N THR A 104 -25.19 -9.99 -2.59
CA THR A 104 -26.08 -9.86 -3.74
C THR A 104 -25.29 -10.06 -5.03
N GLY A 105 -25.96 -9.94 -6.17
CA GLY A 105 -25.30 -10.02 -7.47
C GLY A 105 -25.93 -11.06 -8.38
N THR A 106 -25.13 -11.57 -9.32
CA THR A 106 -25.61 -12.35 -10.45
C THR A 106 -24.70 -13.52 -10.80
N ILE A 107 -25.31 -14.59 -11.31
CA ILE A 107 -24.62 -15.80 -11.75
C ILE A 107 -25.06 -16.09 -13.18
N GLU A 108 -24.09 -16.38 -14.03
CA GLU A 108 -24.27 -16.72 -15.43
C GLU A 108 -23.60 -18.07 -15.68
N ILE A 109 -24.42 -19.12 -15.73
CA ILE A 109 -23.95 -20.47 -16.05
C ILE A 109 -23.89 -20.60 -17.56
N ALA A 110 -22.81 -21.20 -18.09
CA ALA A 110 -22.62 -21.38 -19.52
C ALA A 110 -23.87 -22.02 -20.19
N GLY A 111 -24.39 -21.35 -21.23
CA GLY A 111 -25.58 -21.79 -21.96
C GLY A 111 -26.92 -21.55 -21.25
N GLN A 112 -26.94 -20.85 -20.11
CA GLN A 112 -28.15 -20.51 -19.37
C GLN A 112 -28.31 -19.00 -19.22
N PRO A 113 -29.54 -18.50 -19.02
CA PRO A 113 -29.74 -17.08 -18.75
C PRO A 113 -29.08 -16.67 -17.42
N LYS A 114 -28.57 -15.44 -17.39
CA LYS A 114 -28.10 -14.78 -16.18
C LYS A 114 -29.24 -14.67 -15.16
N ILE A 115 -28.97 -15.09 -13.94
CA ILE A 115 -29.91 -15.04 -12.81
C ILE A 115 -29.31 -14.30 -11.63
N THR A 116 -30.13 -13.86 -10.69
CA THR A 116 -29.64 -13.26 -9.45
C THR A 116 -29.21 -14.33 -8.44
N VAL A 117 -28.35 -13.94 -7.50
CA VAL A 117 -27.98 -14.79 -6.35
C VAL A 117 -29.22 -15.28 -5.59
N GLN A 118 -30.20 -14.40 -5.37
CA GLN A 118 -31.46 -14.76 -4.72
C GLN A 118 -32.25 -15.81 -5.50
N GLN A 119 -32.38 -15.64 -6.81
CA GLN A 119 -33.06 -16.63 -7.66
C GLN A 119 -32.34 -17.98 -7.65
N ALA A 120 -31.01 -17.99 -7.63
CA ALA A 120 -30.24 -19.24 -7.54
C ALA A 120 -30.55 -20.02 -6.25
N ILE A 121 -30.74 -19.31 -5.14
CA ILE A 121 -31.13 -19.90 -3.85
C ILE A 121 -32.59 -20.40 -3.89
N GLU A 122 -33.52 -19.55 -4.33
CA GLU A 122 -34.96 -19.87 -4.36
C GLU A 122 -35.29 -21.03 -5.30
N THR A 123 -34.58 -21.14 -6.42
CA THR A 123 -34.76 -22.21 -7.41
C THR A 123 -34.01 -23.51 -7.05
N GLY A 124 -33.33 -23.55 -5.90
CA GLY A 124 -32.59 -24.73 -5.44
C GLY A 124 -31.30 -25.02 -6.22
N ARG A 125 -30.84 -24.08 -7.05
CA ARG A 125 -29.55 -24.19 -7.77
C ARG A 125 -28.36 -23.98 -6.85
N ALA A 126 -28.53 -23.21 -5.79
CA ALA A 126 -27.54 -23.04 -4.74
C ALA A 126 -27.76 -24.08 -3.64
N GLN A 127 -26.67 -24.65 -3.14
CA GLN A 127 -26.68 -25.61 -2.02
C GLN A 127 -26.02 -24.96 -0.80
N PRO A 128 -26.36 -25.36 0.44
CA PRO A 128 -25.67 -24.86 1.62
C PRO A 128 -24.16 -25.13 1.54
N CYS A 129 -23.35 -24.13 1.90
CA CYS A 129 -21.89 -24.27 1.94
C CYS A 129 -21.47 -25.00 3.21
N ALA A 130 -20.64 -26.05 3.07
CA ALA A 130 -20.16 -26.82 4.21
C ALA A 130 -19.06 -26.09 5.00
N GLU A 131 -18.27 -25.23 4.34
CA GLU A 131 -17.14 -24.53 4.95
C GLU A 131 -17.55 -23.24 5.69
N LEU A 132 -18.68 -22.63 5.33
CA LEU A 132 -19.15 -21.37 5.93
C LEU A 132 -20.66 -21.42 6.22
N SER A 133 -21.02 -21.35 7.50
CA SER A 133 -22.42 -21.38 7.93
C SER A 133 -23.20 -20.17 7.40
N GLY A 134 -24.43 -20.42 6.94
CA GLY A 134 -25.29 -19.38 6.36
C GLY A 134 -24.92 -18.95 4.94
N ALA A 135 -23.79 -19.43 4.40
CA ALA A 135 -23.43 -19.25 3.00
C ALA A 135 -24.03 -20.36 2.13
N TYR A 136 -24.20 -20.05 0.85
CA TYR A 136 -24.54 -21.02 -0.17
C TYR A 136 -23.36 -21.20 -1.12
N GLN A 137 -23.37 -22.27 -1.91
CA GLN A 137 -22.41 -22.51 -2.98
C GLN A 137 -23.14 -22.92 -4.25
N VAL A 138 -22.65 -22.46 -5.39
CA VAL A 138 -23.20 -22.77 -6.71
C VAL A 138 -22.08 -23.36 -7.56
N PRO A 139 -22.28 -24.56 -8.15
CA PRO A 139 -21.33 -25.11 -9.12
C PRO A 139 -21.09 -24.13 -10.27
N LEU A 140 -19.82 -23.89 -10.59
CA LEU A 140 -19.39 -22.96 -11.63
C LEU A 140 -18.63 -23.74 -12.73
N PRO A 141 -19.34 -24.35 -13.70
CA PRO A 141 -18.70 -25.10 -14.77
C PRO A 141 -17.96 -24.15 -15.74
N SER A 142 -17.06 -24.70 -16.55
CA SER A 142 -16.27 -23.92 -17.53
C SER A 142 -17.15 -23.03 -18.43
N GLY A 143 -16.70 -21.80 -18.64
CA GLY A 143 -17.42 -20.74 -19.36
C GLY A 143 -18.44 -19.99 -18.51
N SER A 144 -18.61 -20.33 -17.23
CA SER A 144 -19.55 -19.65 -16.33
C SER A 144 -18.89 -18.51 -15.56
N LYS A 145 -19.67 -17.49 -15.21
CA LYS A 145 -19.23 -16.32 -14.46
C LYS A 145 -20.17 -16.01 -13.30
N ALA A 146 -19.63 -15.47 -12.22
CA ALA A 146 -20.39 -14.98 -11.08
C ALA A 146 -19.86 -13.61 -10.65
N LYS A 147 -20.77 -12.66 -10.41
CA LYS A 147 -20.48 -11.36 -9.81
C LYS A 147 -21.22 -11.28 -8.48
N ILE A 148 -20.48 -11.22 -7.38
CA ILE A 148 -21.02 -11.24 -6.02
C ILE A 148 -20.59 -9.96 -5.33
N GLU A 149 -21.54 -9.23 -4.76
CA GLU A 149 -21.29 -7.96 -4.09
C GLU A 149 -21.61 -8.10 -2.60
N LEU A 150 -20.69 -7.65 -1.75
CA LEU A 150 -20.83 -7.65 -0.30
C LEU A 150 -20.20 -6.37 0.27
N ASP A 151 -21.03 -5.53 0.89
CA ASP A 151 -20.61 -4.32 1.62
C ASP A 151 -19.65 -3.37 0.85
N GLY A 152 -19.92 -3.23 -0.46
CA GLY A 152 -19.15 -2.39 -1.39
C GLY A 152 -17.97 -3.09 -2.06
N ILE A 153 -17.65 -4.33 -1.67
CA ILE A 153 -16.64 -5.16 -2.32
C ILE A 153 -17.32 -6.10 -3.31
N THR A 154 -16.82 -6.14 -4.54
CA THR A 154 -17.30 -7.03 -5.58
C THR A 154 -16.28 -8.13 -5.85
N PHE A 155 -16.71 -9.38 -5.81
CA PHE A 155 -15.98 -10.55 -6.28
C PHE A 155 -16.52 -10.94 -7.65
N GLN A 156 -15.68 -10.90 -8.68
CA GLN A 156 -16.00 -11.52 -9.97
C GLN A 156 -15.21 -12.82 -10.08
N VAL A 157 -15.90 -13.92 -10.34
CA VAL A 157 -15.31 -15.25 -10.47
C VAL A 157 -15.69 -15.81 -11.83
N SER A 158 -14.69 -16.18 -12.63
CA SER A 158 -14.89 -16.75 -13.96
C SER A 158 -14.21 -18.12 -14.05
N ALA A 159 -14.96 -19.15 -14.44
CA ALA A 159 -14.39 -20.44 -14.78
C ALA A 159 -13.94 -20.39 -16.25
N VAL A 160 -12.63 -20.32 -16.48
CA VAL A 160 -12.03 -20.02 -17.79
C VAL A 160 -10.95 -21.04 -18.16
N ASN A 161 -10.45 -20.93 -19.39
CA ASN A 161 -9.23 -21.61 -19.79
C ASN A 161 -8.00 -20.88 -19.25
N ALA A 162 -6.91 -21.60 -19.02
CA ALA A 162 -5.66 -21.02 -18.55
C ALA A 162 -4.98 -20.25 -19.67
N GLY A 163 -4.46 -19.05 -19.36
CA GLY A 163 -3.64 -18.28 -20.28
C GLY A 163 -2.38 -19.04 -20.71
N ARG A 164 -1.99 -18.89 -21.97
CA ARG A 164 -0.74 -19.42 -22.51
C ARG A 164 0.42 -18.71 -21.81
N VAL A 165 1.31 -19.49 -21.22
CA VAL A 165 2.53 -18.96 -20.60
C VAL A 165 3.37 -18.28 -21.68
N VAL A 166 3.48 -16.96 -21.60
CA VAL A 166 4.49 -16.21 -22.37
C VAL A 166 5.83 -16.43 -21.68
N ALA A 167 6.75 -17.13 -22.33
CA ALA A 167 8.10 -17.31 -21.80
C ALA A 167 8.77 -15.92 -21.68
N GLY A 168 9.11 -15.47 -20.46
CA GLY A 168 9.82 -14.19 -20.31
C GLY A 168 9.94 -13.56 -18.92
N HIS A 169 9.32 -14.09 -17.86
CA HIS A 169 9.28 -13.40 -16.55
C HIS A 169 10.51 -13.61 -15.65
N VAL A 170 11.71 -13.54 -16.23
CA VAL A 170 12.91 -13.22 -15.46
C VAL A 170 13.65 -12.13 -16.21
N GLN A 171 13.23 -10.88 -16.04
CA GLN A 171 14.08 -9.75 -16.37
C GLN A 171 15.09 -9.61 -15.23
N VAL A 172 16.26 -10.22 -15.41
CA VAL A 172 17.43 -9.89 -14.59
C VAL A 172 17.86 -8.49 -14.99
N ASP A 173 17.72 -7.53 -14.07
CA ASP A 173 18.30 -6.20 -14.26
C ASP A 173 19.83 -6.30 -14.22
N THR A 174 20.41 -6.48 -15.40
CA THR A 174 21.86 -6.55 -15.59
C THR A 174 22.57 -5.25 -15.20
N GLN A 175 21.88 -4.10 -15.27
CA GLN A 175 22.44 -2.83 -14.82
C GLN A 175 22.46 -2.75 -13.29
N GLY A 176 21.34 -3.09 -12.63
CA GLY A 176 21.27 -3.17 -11.16
C GLY A 176 22.28 -4.16 -10.57
N LEU A 177 22.51 -5.30 -11.22
CA LEU A 177 23.56 -6.26 -10.81
C LEU A 177 24.97 -5.70 -10.97
N LEU A 178 25.24 -4.91 -12.01
CA LEU A 178 26.54 -4.26 -12.19
C LEU A 178 26.83 -3.27 -11.07
N TYR A 179 25.86 -2.42 -10.72
CA TYR A 179 26.01 -1.46 -9.61
C TYR A 179 26.13 -2.15 -8.25
N THR A 180 25.35 -3.20 -8.01
CA THR A 180 25.43 -4.00 -6.79
C THR A 180 26.77 -4.71 -6.68
N GLY A 181 27.26 -5.31 -7.77
CA GLY A 181 28.57 -5.94 -7.84
C GLY A 181 29.71 -4.96 -7.64
N LEU A 182 29.65 -3.77 -8.25
CA LEU A 182 30.63 -2.71 -8.08
C LEU A 182 30.65 -2.19 -6.64
N SER A 183 29.48 -1.96 -6.04
CA SER A 183 29.36 -1.56 -4.64
C SER A 183 29.96 -2.61 -3.71
N MET A 184 29.63 -3.88 -3.89
CA MET A 184 30.20 -4.99 -3.12
C MET A 184 31.72 -5.06 -3.29
N ALA A 185 32.24 -4.87 -4.50
CA ALA A 185 33.68 -4.85 -4.77
C ALA A 185 34.38 -3.68 -4.06
N VAL A 186 33.78 -2.48 -4.05
CA VAL A 186 34.31 -1.32 -3.32
C VAL A 186 34.34 -1.59 -1.82
N HIS A 187 33.25 -2.13 -1.24
CA HIS A 187 33.17 -2.42 0.19
C HIS A 187 34.13 -3.54 0.61
N LEU A 188 34.21 -4.62 -0.16
CA LEU A 188 35.18 -5.70 0.09
C LEU A 188 36.63 -5.22 -0.10
N GLY A 189 36.87 -4.37 -1.08
CA GLY A 189 38.18 -3.75 -1.30
C GLY A 189 38.59 -2.85 -0.13
N LEU A 190 37.66 -2.05 0.40
CA LEU A 190 37.88 -1.23 1.58
C LEU A 190 38.14 -2.09 2.82
N LEU A 191 37.34 -3.13 3.07
CA LEU A 191 37.53 -4.05 4.18
C LEU A 191 38.87 -4.80 4.09
N ALA A 192 39.26 -5.24 2.89
CA ALA A 192 40.55 -5.86 2.65
C ALA A 192 41.70 -4.86 2.90
N ALA A 193 41.56 -3.61 2.45
CA ALA A 193 42.54 -2.57 2.72
C ALA A 193 42.66 -2.31 4.23
N MET A 194 41.56 -2.26 4.97
CA MET A 194 41.59 -2.14 6.42
C MET A 194 42.29 -3.35 7.07
N ALA A 195 42.02 -4.58 6.62
CA ALA A 195 42.68 -5.77 7.14
C ALA A 195 44.19 -5.81 6.87
N PHE A 196 44.64 -5.30 5.72
CA PHE A 196 46.06 -5.32 5.34
C PHE A 196 46.86 -4.10 5.84
N PHE A 197 46.23 -2.94 5.99
CA PHE A 197 46.91 -1.68 6.31
C PHE A 197 46.59 -1.15 7.71
N MET A 198 45.56 -1.66 8.42
CA MET A 198 45.44 -1.34 9.84
C MET A 198 46.51 -2.12 10.62
N PRO A 199 47.33 -1.43 11.43
CA PRO A 199 48.25 -2.12 12.32
C PRO A 199 47.45 -3.02 13.27
N PRO A 200 48.01 -4.16 13.69
CA PRO A 200 47.38 -4.99 14.71
C PRO A 200 47.09 -4.10 15.92
N LEU A 201 45.82 -4.01 16.34
CA LEU A 201 45.41 -3.30 17.56
C LEU A 201 45.78 -4.09 18.83
N GLY A 202 46.85 -4.89 18.76
CA GLY A 202 47.47 -5.50 19.92
C GLY A 202 48.31 -4.45 20.64
N SER A 203 47.88 -4.11 21.86
CA SER A 203 48.64 -3.50 22.95
C SER A 203 50.09 -3.11 22.62
N THR A 204 50.33 -1.81 22.46
CA THR A 204 51.65 -1.26 22.75
C THR A 204 51.88 -1.39 24.26
N ASP A 205 52.98 -2.05 24.60
CA ASP A 205 53.59 -2.28 25.91
C ASP A 205 52.95 -3.29 26.87
N GLU A 206 53.79 -4.24 27.30
CA GLU A 206 53.54 -5.27 28.33
C GLU A 206 53.49 -4.69 29.76
N ASP A 207 53.42 -3.37 29.93
CA ASP A 207 53.11 -2.76 31.22
C ASP A 207 51.62 -2.44 31.25
N GLY A 208 50.86 -3.30 31.94
CA GLY A 208 49.44 -3.04 32.21
C GLY A 208 49.22 -1.63 32.77
N VAL A 209 48.06 -1.05 32.46
CA VAL A 209 47.65 0.33 32.79
C VAL A 209 48.32 0.81 34.08
N SER A 210 49.30 1.71 33.95
CA SER A 210 50.09 2.19 35.08
C SER A 210 49.17 2.87 36.11
N ALA A 211 49.55 2.86 37.38
CA ALA A 211 48.71 3.43 38.46
C ALA A 211 48.28 4.88 38.18
N ASP A 212 49.14 5.67 37.52
CA ASP A 212 48.84 7.04 37.11
C ASP A 212 47.80 7.11 35.98
N GLN A 213 47.86 6.17 35.03
CA GLN A 213 46.91 6.09 33.92
C GLN A 213 45.55 5.56 34.40
N GLN A 214 45.53 4.63 35.36
CA GLN A 214 44.30 4.22 36.05
C GLN A 214 43.69 5.39 36.81
N TYR A 215 44.51 6.20 37.48
CA TYR A 215 44.04 7.39 38.20
C TYR A 215 43.44 8.43 37.24
N LEU A 216 44.10 8.68 36.10
CA LEU A 216 43.58 9.55 35.04
C LEU A 216 42.25 9.04 34.46
N ILE A 217 42.15 7.73 34.19
CA ILE A 217 40.92 7.12 33.70
C ILE A 217 39.82 7.22 34.76
N GLN A 218 40.11 6.96 36.03
CA GLN A 218 39.15 7.13 37.12
C GLN A 218 38.70 8.58 37.27
N GLN A 219 39.60 9.55 37.11
CA GLN A 219 39.28 10.97 37.13
C GLN A 219 38.39 11.37 35.95
N TYR A 220 38.68 10.89 34.74
CA TYR A 220 37.83 11.13 33.58
C TYR A 220 36.46 10.45 33.71
N LEU A 221 36.41 9.22 34.24
CA LEU A 221 35.17 8.52 34.51
C LEU A 221 34.34 9.21 35.60
N GLN A 222 34.98 9.70 36.66
CA GLN A 222 34.31 10.50 37.70
C GLN A 222 33.79 11.82 37.13
N ALA A 223 34.57 12.52 36.32
CA ALA A 223 34.13 13.77 35.68
C ALA A 223 33.00 13.55 34.66
N ALA A 224 33.04 12.44 33.91
CA ALA A 224 31.96 12.05 33.01
C ALA A 224 30.71 11.64 33.79
N ALA A 225 30.87 10.91 34.91
CA ALA A 225 29.76 10.54 35.78
C ALA A 225 29.14 11.76 36.48
N GLU A 226 29.94 12.74 36.92
CA GLU A 226 29.42 14.02 37.44
C GLU A 226 28.62 14.78 36.39
N LYS A 227 29.11 14.84 35.13
CA LYS A 227 28.34 15.42 34.02
C LYS A 227 27.03 14.69 33.76
N GLU A 228 27.06 13.36 33.75
CA GLU A 228 25.85 12.56 33.52
C GLU A 228 24.86 12.64 34.70
N MET A 229 25.36 12.85 35.93
CA MET A 229 24.52 13.14 37.10
C MET A 229 23.92 14.54 37.05
N GLU A 230 24.68 15.57 36.64
CA GLU A 230 24.15 16.92 36.38
C GLU A 230 23.08 16.91 35.27
N GLU A 231 23.30 16.18 34.17
CA GLU A 231 22.32 16.00 33.09
C GLU A 231 21.06 15.26 33.59
N LYS A 232 21.22 14.19 34.37
CA LYS A 232 20.07 13.47 34.95
C LYS A 232 19.31 14.28 36.01
N GLU A 233 19.99 15.06 36.85
CA GLU A 233 19.32 15.96 37.80
C GLU A 233 18.61 17.10 37.07
N THR A 234 19.19 17.66 36.01
CA THR A 234 18.52 18.71 35.20
C THR A 234 17.31 18.15 34.43
N GLU A 235 17.38 16.93 33.90
CA GLU A 235 16.23 16.24 33.31
C GLU A 235 15.16 15.87 34.36
N GLN A 236 15.54 15.34 35.52
CA GLN A 236 14.59 15.02 36.60
C GLN A 236 13.97 16.26 37.25
N VAL A 237 14.67 17.39 37.31
CA VAL A 237 14.12 18.68 37.78
C VAL A 237 13.23 19.31 36.70
N ALA A 238 13.52 19.11 35.41
CA ALA A 238 12.65 19.50 34.31
C ALA A 238 11.36 18.65 34.24
N GLU A 239 11.42 17.36 34.56
CA GLU A 239 10.24 16.47 34.59
C GLU A 239 9.40 16.60 35.88
N ASN A 240 10.00 16.86 37.05
CA ASN A 240 9.27 16.99 38.32
C ASN A 240 8.74 18.42 38.62
N ASN A 241 9.09 19.43 37.81
CA ASN A 241 8.48 20.77 37.83
C ASN A 241 7.79 21.11 36.51
N ALA A 242 7.11 20.13 35.89
CA ALA A 242 6.04 20.42 34.95
C ALA A 242 4.79 20.92 35.72
N ASP A 243 4.94 22.07 36.39
CA ASP A 243 3.80 22.80 36.94
C ASP A 243 3.08 23.47 35.76
N ASN A 244 1.81 23.13 35.62
CA ASN A 244 0.97 23.40 34.46
C ASN A 244 0.57 24.89 34.42
N LYS A 245 1.49 25.76 33.98
CA LYS A 245 1.26 27.21 33.84
C LYS A 245 1.89 27.76 32.57
N GLU A 246 1.02 28.06 31.61
CA GLU A 246 1.30 28.85 30.42
C GLU A 246 2.13 30.11 30.71
N GLY A 247 3.12 30.37 29.85
CA GLY A 247 3.70 31.70 29.65
C GLY A 247 5.07 31.94 30.30
N GLY A 248 6.13 31.41 29.70
CA GLY A 248 7.50 31.81 30.02
C GLY A 248 7.85 33.19 29.46
N THR A 249 8.36 34.09 30.30
CA THR A 249 8.90 35.41 29.91
C THR A 249 10.22 35.24 29.16
N GLY A 250 10.16 35.11 27.84
CA GLY A 250 11.35 35.09 26.98
C GLY A 250 12.05 36.45 26.95
N THR A 251 13.37 36.46 27.10
CA THR A 251 14.21 37.66 27.02
C THR A 251 14.17 38.26 25.60
N ARG A 252 13.82 39.55 25.49
CA ARG A 252 13.69 40.29 24.23
C ARG A 252 14.99 40.29 23.42
N ALA A 253 14.88 40.06 22.10
CA ALA A 253 16.02 40.09 21.18
C ALA A 253 16.69 41.47 21.14
N LYS A 254 18.02 41.49 21.08
CA LYS A 254 18.86 42.70 21.06
C LYS A 254 18.95 43.25 19.63
N GLY A 255 17.89 43.92 19.16
CA GLY A 255 17.83 44.56 17.85
C GLY A 255 16.74 45.65 17.80
N GLU A 256 16.80 46.53 16.79
CA GLU A 256 15.73 47.51 16.53
C GLU A 256 14.42 46.77 16.23
N GLU A 257 13.35 47.15 16.92
CA GLU A 257 12.03 46.54 16.77
C GLU A 257 11.47 46.90 15.39
N GLY A 258 11.13 45.89 14.59
CA GLY A 258 10.46 46.10 13.32
C GLY A 258 9.08 46.72 13.55
N SER A 259 8.85 47.93 13.03
CA SER A 259 7.55 48.59 13.09
C SER A 259 6.57 47.89 12.16
N MET A 260 5.76 46.99 12.70
CA MET A 260 4.70 46.30 11.95
C MET A 260 3.42 47.14 11.98
N GLY A 261 3.16 47.87 10.90
CA GLY A 261 1.88 48.54 10.65
C GLY A 261 1.74 49.96 11.24
N ASP A 262 0.77 50.70 10.72
CA ASP A 262 0.42 52.04 11.20
C ASP A 262 -0.33 51.93 12.54
N PRO A 263 0.16 52.56 13.63
CA PRO A 263 -0.49 52.54 14.94
C PRO A 263 -1.89 53.17 14.95
N ASN A 264 -2.27 53.93 13.92
CA ASN A 264 -3.60 54.52 13.77
C ASN A 264 -4.58 53.67 12.93
N SER A 265 -4.17 52.49 12.47
CA SER A 265 -5.04 51.62 11.67
C SER A 265 -6.10 50.92 12.53
N LYS A 266 -7.32 50.78 11.98
CA LYS A 266 -8.42 50.09 12.66
C LYS A 266 -8.12 48.57 12.68
N LYS A 267 -8.14 47.96 13.87
CA LYS A 267 -7.91 46.52 14.05
C LYS A 267 -8.92 45.68 13.26
N SER A 268 -8.50 45.04 12.17
CA SER A 268 -9.29 44.05 11.42
C SER A 268 -8.93 42.63 11.87
N GLY A 269 -9.37 42.23 13.06
CA GLY A 269 -9.40 40.82 13.48
C GLY A 269 -8.06 40.07 13.49
N ASN A 270 -6.95 40.75 13.82
CA ASN A 270 -5.60 40.17 13.92
C ASN A 270 -5.07 39.48 12.65
N ARG A 271 -5.60 39.80 11.47
CA ARG A 271 -5.08 39.31 10.19
C ARG A 271 -4.05 40.30 9.65
N TYR A 272 -2.87 39.80 9.27
CA TYR A 272 -1.89 40.63 8.55
C TYR A 272 -2.15 40.53 7.05
N GLY A 273 -2.19 41.67 6.36
CA GLY A 273 -2.29 41.73 4.91
C GLY A 273 -0.90 41.83 4.29
N VAL A 274 -0.60 41.01 3.29
CA VAL A 274 0.60 41.17 2.47
C VAL A 274 0.25 42.10 1.31
N GLN A 275 0.94 43.24 1.22
CA GLN A 275 0.74 44.19 0.13
C GLN A 275 1.16 43.54 -1.19
N GLY A 276 0.17 43.25 -2.05
CA GLY A 276 0.42 42.81 -3.42
C GLY A 276 0.96 43.93 -4.30
N PRO A 277 1.64 43.61 -5.42
CA PRO A 277 1.98 44.59 -6.46
C PRO A 277 0.72 45.36 -6.90
N ALA A 278 0.89 46.64 -7.28
CA ALA A 278 -0.24 47.54 -7.62
C ALA A 278 -1.16 46.98 -8.73
N ASP A 279 -0.62 46.06 -9.53
CA ASP A 279 -1.26 45.53 -10.73
C ASP A 279 -1.93 44.17 -10.48
N ASN A 280 -1.83 43.62 -9.26
CA ASN A 280 -2.47 42.35 -8.90
C ASN A 280 -2.98 42.32 -7.45
N PRO A 281 -4.30 42.56 -7.24
CA PRO A 281 -4.89 42.61 -5.90
C PRO A 281 -5.19 41.23 -5.28
N ASP A 282 -4.86 40.10 -5.94
CA ASP A 282 -5.06 38.77 -5.38
C ASP A 282 -3.79 37.87 -5.45
N PRO A 283 -2.92 37.92 -4.42
CA PRO A 283 -1.74 37.09 -4.35
C PRO A 283 -2.10 35.66 -3.87
N HIS A 284 -2.50 34.79 -4.80
CA HIS A 284 -2.70 33.37 -4.52
C HIS A 284 -1.36 32.61 -4.40
N ILE A 285 -0.72 32.68 -3.22
CA ILE A 285 0.52 31.94 -2.93
C ILE A 285 0.30 30.40 -2.92
N ALA A 286 -0.93 29.94 -2.63
CA ALA A 286 -1.25 28.52 -2.50
C ALA A 286 -1.12 27.71 -3.81
N ARG A 287 -1.45 28.29 -4.97
CA ARG A 287 -1.44 27.57 -6.26
C ARG A 287 -0.03 27.35 -6.80
N GLN A 288 0.86 28.33 -6.62
CA GLN A 288 2.26 28.20 -7.05
C GLN A 288 3.05 27.24 -6.16
N ALA A 289 2.79 27.21 -4.85
CA ALA A 289 3.35 26.22 -3.94
C ALA A 289 2.87 24.80 -4.29
N ALA A 290 1.56 24.62 -4.54
CA ALA A 290 1.00 23.32 -4.93
C ALA A 290 1.55 22.80 -6.28
N LEU A 291 1.80 23.69 -7.26
CA LEU A 291 2.41 23.32 -8.54
C LEU A 291 3.89 22.94 -8.40
N ARG A 292 4.63 23.54 -7.47
CA ARG A 292 6.00 23.15 -7.14
C ARG A 292 6.03 21.78 -6.46
N ASP A 293 5.16 21.57 -5.47
CA ASP A 293 5.06 20.28 -4.77
C ASP A 293 4.67 19.15 -5.73
N ALA A 294 3.74 19.39 -6.67
CA ALA A 294 3.36 18.41 -7.69
C ALA A 294 4.49 18.07 -8.69
N ALA A 295 5.37 19.03 -8.99
CA ALA A 295 6.54 18.80 -9.84
C ALA A 295 7.62 17.96 -9.13
N GLU A 296 7.73 18.08 -7.80
CA GLU A 296 8.74 17.39 -6.99
C GLU A 296 8.27 16.01 -6.49
N PHE A 297 6.96 15.79 -6.35
CA PHE A 297 6.38 14.55 -5.81
C PHE A 297 6.32 13.37 -6.82
N GLY A 298 6.73 13.58 -8.08
CA GLY A 298 6.42 12.66 -9.20
C GLY A 298 7.52 11.68 -9.64
N MET A 299 8.76 11.79 -9.16
CA MET A 299 9.86 10.94 -9.67
C MET A 299 9.89 9.50 -9.15
N ILE A 300 9.02 9.12 -8.20
CA ILE A 300 8.89 7.75 -7.66
C ILE A 300 7.57 7.07 -8.08
N GLY A 301 6.61 7.81 -8.65
CA GLY A 301 5.31 7.27 -9.07
C GLY A 301 5.27 6.65 -10.48
N LEU A 302 6.33 6.78 -11.26
CA LEU A 302 6.42 6.27 -12.65
C LEU A 302 6.95 4.83 -12.78
N LEU A 303 7.05 4.09 -11.67
CA LEU A 303 7.55 2.71 -11.63
C LEU A 303 6.47 1.63 -11.45
N ASN A 304 5.18 1.95 -11.57
CA ASN A 304 4.10 0.98 -11.34
C ASN A 304 3.10 0.78 -12.50
N SER A 305 3.47 1.11 -13.74
CA SER A 305 2.66 0.78 -14.91
C SER A 305 2.97 -0.64 -15.40
N GLY A 306 2.32 -1.64 -14.81
CA GLY A 306 2.54 -3.04 -15.18
C GLY A 306 1.60 -4.04 -14.53
N ALA A 307 0.29 -3.78 -14.53
CA ALA A 307 -0.71 -4.78 -14.19
C ALA A 307 -1.72 -4.90 -15.35
N GLY A 308 -1.49 -5.89 -16.21
CA GLY A 308 -2.41 -6.25 -17.29
C GLY A 308 -3.61 -7.00 -16.73
N GLY A 309 -4.79 -6.42 -16.90
CA GLY A 309 -6.08 -7.11 -16.79
C GLY A 309 -6.75 -7.16 -18.16
N ASP A 310 -7.70 -8.08 -18.33
CA ASP A 310 -8.49 -8.23 -19.56
C ASP A 310 -9.17 -6.89 -19.94
N PRO A 311 -8.87 -6.32 -21.13
CA PRO A 311 -9.48 -5.07 -21.60
C PRO A 311 -10.98 -5.18 -21.88
N ASN A 312 -11.58 -6.37 -21.79
CA ASN A 312 -13.02 -6.59 -21.89
C ASN A 312 -13.72 -6.80 -20.53
N ALA A 313 -13.03 -6.62 -19.41
CA ALA A 313 -13.68 -6.62 -18.10
C ALA A 313 -14.54 -5.34 -17.94
N PRO A 314 -15.83 -5.47 -17.57
CA PRO A 314 -16.73 -4.32 -17.39
C PRO A 314 -16.42 -3.50 -16.13
#